data_AF-A0A2G9NAZ6-F1
#
_entry.id   AF-A0A2G9NAZ6-F1
#
_cell.length_a   1.000
_cell.length_b   1.000
_cell.length_c   1.000
_cell.angle_alpha   90.00
_cell.angle_beta   90.00
_cell.angle_gamma   90.00
#
_symmetry.space_group_name_H-M   'P 1'
#
loop_
_entity.id
_entity.type
_entity.pdbx_description
1 polymer ?
#
loop_
_entity_poly.entity_id
_entity_poly.type
_entity_poly.pdbx_seq_one_letter_code
_entity_poly.pdbx_strand_id
1 'polypeptide(L)'
;VFSECYRSDEKRAELLLIHVTPKWGRTTALKLAQQSQALSFMSQGGVQTFLTKTWWGKLSVDNGFIQLFLCMLLFPLIYSNLVITYRKGFTNSPSFLKEGPNERRKQGIRKDSRNKPKGLKPYSCLWKLQAFFNAPIVKFYYNVVSYIGFLWLFAYVLMIDFQTYPSWREYFLYVWVFSIFTEELRQLLHDPEHRGFVKSAVQYITDFWNQVDSLALGLFAVGLICRLVRTDTVYLGRVFLSLDYMIFCIRLMYMFTVNRVLGPKIIILRRMVKDLFFFLFLLAIWIVSYGVAKQAILTTNEERWDWILRNVIYDPYLTLFGEIPLDIDSLNFDPAKCSENGTDPAMPKCVVNDGTNVLFPEWLTIILMCLYLLMANVLLLNLLIAIFSYTFADVENNTDQVWKFYRFGLIKEYNEHPAAPPPFILLTHLYDFIKYGICRYQAHGHKVLSKCESVGTPNASP
;
A
#
# COMPACT_ATOMS: atom_id res chain seq x y z
N VAL A 1 4.57 -32.40 -10.08
CA VAL A 1 4.13 -33.10 -8.85
C VAL A 1 2.88 -32.46 -8.26
N PHE A 2 2.92 -31.23 -7.73
CA PHE A 2 1.75 -30.61 -7.09
C PHE A 2 0.50 -30.59 -7.98
N SER A 3 0.63 -30.19 -9.25
CA SER A 3 -0.48 -30.20 -10.21
C SER A 3 -1.14 -31.56 -10.38
N GLU A 4 -0.36 -32.65 -10.29
CA GLU A 4 -0.86 -34.02 -10.44
C GLU A 4 -1.60 -34.48 -9.17
N CYS A 5 -1.05 -34.16 -8.00
CA CYS A 5 -1.73 -34.38 -6.72
C CYS A 5 -3.04 -33.58 -6.63
N TYR A 6 -3.04 -32.33 -7.10
CA TYR A 6 -4.22 -31.46 -7.09
C TYR A 6 -5.31 -31.98 -8.03
N ARG A 7 -4.95 -32.49 -9.22
CA ARG A 7 -5.89 -33.16 -10.13
C ARG A 7 -6.49 -34.43 -9.53
N SER A 8 -5.74 -35.14 -8.69
CA SER A 8 -6.19 -36.38 -8.06
C SER A 8 -7.14 -36.14 -6.88
N ASP A 9 -6.75 -35.28 -5.94
CA ASP A 9 -7.58 -34.89 -4.78
C ASP A 9 -7.22 -33.47 -4.34
N GLU A 10 -8.08 -32.52 -4.68
CA GLU A 10 -7.88 -31.11 -4.35
C GLU A 10 -7.73 -30.88 -2.84
N LYS A 11 -8.52 -31.56 -2.00
CA LYS A 11 -8.54 -31.31 -0.55
C LYS A 11 -7.26 -31.81 0.11
N ARG A 12 -6.77 -32.98 -0.29
CA ARG A 12 -5.49 -33.50 0.21
C ARG A 12 -4.31 -32.69 -0.30
N ALA A 13 -4.36 -32.24 -1.56
CA ALA A 13 -3.33 -31.37 -2.11
C ALA A 13 -3.25 -30.02 -1.36
N GLU A 14 -4.38 -29.43 -0.98
CA GLU A 14 -4.41 -28.21 -0.16
C GLU A 14 -3.78 -28.43 1.22
N LEU A 15 -4.02 -29.59 1.86
CA LEU A 15 -3.38 -29.94 3.13
C LEU A 15 -1.86 -30.06 3.02
N LEU A 16 -1.34 -30.53 1.88
CA LEU A 16 0.11 -30.60 1.65
C LEU A 16 0.79 -29.23 1.65
N LEU A 17 0.08 -28.16 1.24
CA LEU A 17 0.63 -26.80 1.21
C LEU A 17 0.88 -26.23 2.61
N ILE A 18 0.01 -26.57 3.56
CA ILE A 18 0.06 -26.07 4.95
C ILE A 18 0.72 -27.05 5.92
N HIS A 19 1.03 -28.26 5.46
CA HIS A 19 1.66 -29.27 6.30
C HIS A 19 3.05 -28.80 6.76
N VAL A 20 3.29 -28.90 8.07
CA VAL A 20 4.57 -28.53 8.69
C VAL A 20 5.52 -29.70 8.58
N THR A 21 6.63 -29.51 7.86
CA THR A 21 7.62 -30.58 7.68
C THR A 21 8.78 -30.44 8.67
N PRO A 22 9.10 -31.49 9.46
CA PRO A 22 10.20 -31.43 10.41
C PRO A 22 11.57 -31.42 9.72
N LYS A 23 11.67 -31.95 8.49
CA LYS A 23 12.93 -32.04 7.73
C LYS A 23 13.51 -30.69 7.31
N TRP A 24 12.68 -29.64 7.22
CA TRP A 24 13.06 -28.31 6.75
C TRP A 24 12.85 -27.23 7.83
N GLY A 25 13.20 -27.53 9.08
CA GLY A 25 13.13 -26.56 10.17
C GLY A 25 11.69 -26.19 10.60
N ARG A 26 10.75 -27.15 10.53
CA ARG A 26 9.32 -26.96 10.85
C ARG A 26 8.66 -25.84 10.02
N THR A 27 8.98 -25.76 8.73
CA THR A 27 8.34 -24.84 7.80
C THR A 27 7.23 -25.51 6.98
N THR A 28 6.34 -24.69 6.43
CA THR A 28 5.32 -25.10 5.45
C THR A 28 5.86 -24.95 4.03
N ALA A 29 5.30 -25.71 3.08
CA ALA A 29 5.68 -25.63 1.67
C ALA A 29 5.48 -24.23 1.09
N LEU A 30 4.40 -23.54 1.48
CA LEU A 30 4.13 -22.15 1.08
C LEU A 30 5.19 -21.18 1.60
N LYS A 31 5.64 -21.35 2.85
CA LYS A 31 6.68 -20.49 3.43
C LYS A 31 8.03 -20.69 2.73
N LEU A 32 8.39 -21.93 2.42
CA LEU A 32 9.59 -22.24 1.64
C LEU A 32 9.54 -21.62 0.23
N ALA A 33 8.40 -21.77 -0.46
CA ALA A 33 8.22 -21.19 -1.78
C ALA A 33 8.31 -19.65 -1.78
N GLN A 34 7.83 -19.00 -0.70
CA GLN A 34 7.99 -17.56 -0.52
C GLN A 34 9.45 -17.16 -0.29
N GLN A 35 10.17 -17.88 0.59
CA GLN A 35 11.57 -17.62 0.90
C GLN A 35 12.49 -17.83 -0.31
N SER A 36 12.19 -18.81 -1.16
CA SER A 36 12.95 -19.09 -2.38
C SER A 36 12.50 -18.27 -3.60
N GLN A 37 11.56 -17.33 -3.44
CA GLN A 37 10.96 -16.53 -4.53
C GLN A 37 10.47 -17.39 -5.71
N ALA A 38 9.83 -18.54 -5.45
CA ALA A 38 9.39 -19.48 -6.47
C ALA A 38 8.10 -19.00 -7.19
N LEU A 39 8.23 -18.01 -8.08
CA LEU A 39 7.12 -17.39 -8.83
C LEU A 39 6.27 -18.41 -9.61
N SER A 40 6.93 -19.34 -10.31
CA SER A 40 6.29 -20.36 -11.14
C SER A 40 5.46 -21.38 -10.34
N PHE A 41 5.87 -21.67 -9.10
CA PHE A 41 5.10 -22.52 -8.19
C PHE A 41 3.89 -21.77 -7.63
N MET A 42 4.09 -20.53 -7.19
CA MET A 42 3.01 -19.71 -6.62
C MET A 42 1.93 -19.32 -7.64
N SER A 43 2.29 -19.27 -8.92
CA SER A 43 1.36 -18.94 -10.02
C SER A 43 0.46 -20.12 -10.45
N GLN A 44 0.71 -21.33 -9.94
CA GLN A 44 -0.08 -22.53 -10.26
C GLN A 44 -1.55 -22.38 -9.84
N GLY A 45 -2.46 -22.86 -10.70
CA GLY A 45 -3.92 -22.74 -10.48
C GLY A 45 -4.40 -23.31 -9.14
N GLY A 46 -3.91 -24.49 -8.74
CA GLY A 46 -4.29 -25.11 -7.46
C GLY A 46 -3.86 -24.29 -6.23
N VAL A 47 -2.68 -23.66 -6.27
CA VAL A 47 -2.21 -22.75 -5.22
C VAL A 47 -3.09 -21.49 -5.19
N GLN A 48 -3.40 -20.90 -6.35
CA GLN A 48 -4.25 -19.72 -6.43
C GLN A 48 -5.70 -19.98 -5.98
N THR A 49 -6.24 -21.17 -6.26
CA THR A 49 -7.54 -21.60 -5.73
C THR A 49 -7.48 -21.69 -4.21
N PHE A 50 -6.47 -22.35 -3.64
CA PHE A 50 -6.27 -22.40 -2.19
C PHE A 50 -6.18 -21.01 -1.56
N LEU A 51 -5.37 -20.10 -2.13
CA LEU A 51 -5.25 -18.72 -1.64
C LEU A 51 -6.57 -17.95 -1.71
N THR A 52 -7.36 -18.17 -2.76
CA THR A 52 -8.70 -17.57 -2.87
C THR A 52 -9.63 -18.11 -1.78
N LYS A 53 -9.58 -19.41 -1.49
CA LYS A 53 -10.36 -20.01 -0.40
C LYS A 53 -9.95 -19.42 0.96
N THR A 54 -8.65 -19.22 1.19
CA THR A 54 -8.13 -18.59 2.41
C THR A 54 -8.55 -17.12 2.54
N TRP A 55 -8.54 -16.37 1.44
CA TRP A 55 -8.96 -14.95 1.42
C TRP A 55 -10.43 -14.75 1.81
N TRP A 56 -11.31 -15.62 1.33
CA TRP A 56 -12.75 -15.61 1.68
C TRP A 56 -13.03 -16.24 3.06
N GLY A 57 -12.07 -16.97 3.63
CA GLY A 57 -12.18 -17.59 4.94
C GLY A 57 -13.37 -18.56 5.04
N LYS A 58 -14.34 -18.22 5.90
CA LYS A 58 -15.56 -19.04 6.14
C LYS A 58 -16.71 -18.73 5.17
N LEU A 59 -16.57 -17.67 4.35
CA LEU A 59 -17.56 -17.27 3.35
C LEU A 59 -17.40 -18.13 2.08
N SER A 60 -18.48 -18.30 1.31
CA SER A 60 -18.34 -18.91 -0.03
C SER A 60 -17.61 -17.97 -0.98
N VAL A 61 -16.91 -18.56 -1.96
CA VAL A 61 -16.18 -17.82 -3.01
C VAL A 61 -17.14 -17.24 -4.06
N ASP A 62 -18.36 -17.76 -4.14
CA ASP A 62 -19.38 -17.37 -5.13
C ASP A 62 -20.08 -16.05 -4.80
N ASN A 63 -19.81 -15.47 -3.62
CA ASN A 63 -20.43 -14.21 -3.22
C ASN A 63 -19.86 -13.06 -4.07
N GLY A 64 -20.73 -12.13 -4.47
CA GLY A 64 -20.35 -10.95 -5.23
C GLY A 64 -19.84 -9.81 -4.34
N PHE A 65 -19.09 -8.87 -4.93
CA PHE A 65 -18.61 -7.67 -4.24
C PHE A 65 -19.76 -6.79 -3.71
N ILE A 66 -20.85 -6.65 -4.47
CA ILE A 66 -22.04 -5.86 -4.07
C ILE A 66 -22.71 -6.48 -2.83
N GLN A 67 -22.81 -7.81 -2.78
CA GLN A 67 -23.39 -8.53 -1.63
C GLN A 67 -22.57 -8.28 -0.37
N LEU A 68 -21.23 -8.35 -0.47
CA LEU A 68 -20.33 -8.00 0.63
C LEU A 68 -20.53 -6.57 1.10
N PHE A 69 -20.57 -5.60 0.18
CA PHE A 69 -20.72 -4.18 0.51
C PHE A 69 -22.05 -3.88 1.20
N LEU A 70 -23.15 -4.44 0.69
CA LEU A 70 -24.46 -4.32 1.32
C LEU A 70 -24.47 -4.88 2.75
N CYS A 71 -23.83 -6.04 2.98
CA CYS A 71 -23.74 -6.62 4.32
C CYS A 71 -22.79 -5.88 5.26
N MET A 72 -21.78 -5.17 4.73
CA MET A 72 -20.91 -4.30 5.52
C MET A 72 -21.64 -3.05 6.00
N LEU A 73 -22.54 -2.49 5.18
CA LEU A 73 -23.32 -1.30 5.51
C LEU A 73 -24.56 -1.63 6.37
N LEU A 74 -25.18 -2.78 6.11
CA LEU A 74 -26.39 -3.25 6.81
C LEU A 74 -26.12 -4.58 7.53
N PHE A 75 -25.62 -4.49 8.77
CA PHE A 75 -25.35 -5.67 9.63
C PHE A 75 -26.50 -6.68 9.74
N PRO A 76 -27.80 -6.29 9.77
CA PRO A 76 -28.89 -7.26 9.83
C PRO A 76 -28.92 -8.23 8.64
N LEU A 77 -28.40 -7.85 7.47
CA LEU A 77 -28.37 -8.69 6.27
C LEU A 77 -27.43 -9.90 6.43
N ILE A 78 -26.44 -9.84 7.33
CA ILE A 78 -25.50 -10.95 7.61
C ILE A 78 -26.24 -12.18 8.15
N TYR A 79 -27.32 -11.95 8.92
CA TYR A 79 -28.13 -13.02 9.49
C TYR A 79 -29.06 -13.66 8.44
N SER A 80 -29.45 -12.89 7.43
CA SER A 80 -30.22 -13.38 6.30
C SER A 80 -29.34 -14.31 5.46
N ASN A 81 -29.74 -15.58 5.33
CA ASN A 81 -29.06 -16.53 4.44
C ASN A 81 -29.31 -16.23 2.94
N LEU A 82 -29.96 -15.11 2.63
CA LEU A 82 -30.44 -14.75 1.30
C LEU A 82 -29.39 -13.94 0.52
N VAL A 83 -28.58 -13.14 1.21
CA VAL A 83 -27.59 -12.25 0.58
C VAL A 83 -26.18 -12.86 0.59
N ILE A 84 -25.79 -13.55 1.67
CA ILE A 84 -24.46 -14.16 1.81
C ILE A 84 -24.55 -15.66 2.04
N THR A 85 -23.75 -16.39 1.26
CA THR A 85 -23.57 -17.83 1.43
C THR A 85 -22.30 -18.15 2.22
N TYR A 86 -22.43 -19.05 3.18
CA TYR A 86 -21.32 -19.56 4.00
C TYR A 86 -20.88 -20.94 3.50
N ARG A 87 -19.58 -21.21 3.55
CA ARG A 87 -19.03 -22.48 3.08
C ARG A 87 -19.52 -23.65 3.94
N LYS A 88 -20.11 -24.67 3.30
CA LYS A 88 -20.56 -25.91 3.95
C LYS A 88 -19.33 -26.78 4.28
N GLY A 89 -19.16 -27.21 5.54
CA GLY A 89 -18.13 -28.19 5.93
C GLY A 89 -17.23 -27.82 7.12
N PHE A 90 -17.29 -26.60 7.65
CA PHE A 90 -16.49 -26.18 8.82
C PHE A 90 -17.00 -26.71 10.18
N THR A 91 -18.14 -27.42 10.20
CA THR A 91 -18.75 -27.94 11.45
C THR A 91 -18.13 -29.23 11.97
N ASN A 92 -17.19 -29.83 11.26
CA ASN A 92 -16.53 -31.04 11.72
C ASN A 92 -15.07 -30.71 12.03
N SER A 93 -14.76 -30.62 13.33
CA SER A 93 -13.43 -30.96 13.84
C SER A 93 -12.92 -32.21 13.09
N PRO A 94 -11.65 -32.30 12.67
CA PRO A 94 -11.19 -33.37 11.80
C PRO A 94 -11.25 -34.72 12.53
N SER A 95 -12.37 -35.42 12.44
CA SER A 95 -12.53 -36.81 12.86
C SER A 95 -11.94 -37.81 11.86
N PHE A 96 -11.18 -37.34 10.87
CA PHE A 96 -10.51 -38.17 9.86
C PHE A 96 -9.25 -38.92 10.36
N LEU A 97 -8.91 -38.83 11.66
CA LEU A 97 -7.81 -39.60 12.26
C LEU A 97 -8.24 -40.88 13.02
N LYS A 98 -9.49 -41.35 12.84
CA LYS A 98 -9.95 -42.64 13.38
C LYS A 98 -10.56 -43.54 12.31
N GLU A 99 -9.82 -43.81 11.25
CA GLU A 99 -10.02 -45.05 10.47
C GLU A 99 -8.66 -45.74 10.35
N GLY A 100 -8.33 -46.51 11.39
CA GLY A 100 -7.21 -47.45 11.34
C GLY A 100 -7.54 -48.63 10.41
N PRO A 101 -6.54 -49.22 9.74
CA PRO A 101 -6.76 -50.27 8.75
C PRO A 101 -6.91 -51.62 9.45
N ASN A 102 -8.06 -51.92 10.04
CA ASN A 102 -8.33 -53.28 10.52
C ASN A 102 -9.83 -53.55 10.69
N GLU A 103 -10.58 -53.57 9.59
CA GLU A 103 -11.88 -54.25 9.56
C GLU A 103 -12.36 -54.60 8.14
N ARG A 104 -11.45 -55.07 7.27
CA ARG A 104 -11.85 -55.75 6.02
C ARG A 104 -11.84 -57.27 6.21
N ARG A 105 -12.75 -57.78 7.03
CA ARG A 105 -13.23 -59.17 6.88
C ARG A 105 -14.55 -59.37 7.63
N LYS A 106 -15.57 -59.76 6.85
CA LYS A 106 -16.93 -60.20 7.22
C LYS A 106 -17.98 -59.10 7.32
N GLN A 107 -18.72 -58.95 6.22
CA GLN A 107 -20.20 -58.95 6.13
C GLN A 107 -20.52 -58.59 4.66
N GLY A 108 -21.13 -59.46 3.87
CA GLY A 108 -22.43 -60.05 4.14
C GLY A 108 -23.48 -59.06 3.64
N ILE A 109 -24.03 -59.34 2.44
CA ILE A 109 -25.04 -58.56 1.73
C ILE A 109 -26.16 -58.13 2.69
N ARG A 110 -26.30 -56.82 2.93
CA ARG A 110 -27.56 -56.23 3.39
C ARG A 110 -27.70 -54.83 2.83
N LYS A 111 -28.60 -54.68 1.85
CA LYS A 111 -29.15 -53.38 1.43
C LYS A 111 -29.88 -52.80 2.63
N ASP A 112 -29.31 -51.78 3.27
CA ASP A 112 -30.05 -50.93 4.20
C ASP A 112 -30.24 -49.55 3.58
N SER A 113 -31.42 -49.40 2.98
CA SER A 113 -32.01 -48.15 2.55
C SER A 113 -32.52 -47.40 3.78
N ARG A 114 -31.70 -46.54 4.37
CA ARG A 114 -32.10 -45.33 5.15
C ARG A 114 -30.90 -44.60 5.79
N ASN A 115 -30.01 -44.00 4.98
CA ASN A 115 -29.18 -42.90 5.47
C ASN A 115 -29.74 -41.59 4.89
N LYS A 116 -30.73 -41.01 5.59
CA LYS A 116 -31.05 -39.58 5.44
C LYS A 116 -29.76 -38.81 5.76
N PRO A 117 -29.31 -37.86 4.92
CA PRO A 117 -28.19 -37.02 5.28
C PRO A 117 -28.55 -36.32 6.60
N LYS A 118 -27.73 -36.53 7.64
CA LYS A 118 -27.86 -35.82 8.92
C LYS A 118 -27.87 -34.32 8.60
N GLY A 119 -29.01 -33.67 8.81
CA GLY A 119 -29.20 -32.25 8.54
C GLY A 119 -28.10 -31.45 9.23
N LEU A 120 -27.40 -30.60 8.46
CA LEU A 120 -26.47 -29.62 9.00
C LEU A 120 -27.21 -28.77 10.03
N LYS A 121 -26.72 -28.74 11.28
CA LYS A 121 -27.26 -27.83 12.30
C LYS A 121 -27.17 -26.39 11.78
N PRO A 122 -28.24 -25.58 11.89
CA PRO A 122 -28.18 -24.18 11.49
C PRO A 122 -27.13 -23.43 12.33
N TYR A 123 -26.32 -22.61 11.67
CA TYR A 123 -25.28 -21.81 12.34
C TYR A 123 -25.91 -20.78 13.29
N SER A 124 -25.38 -20.66 14.52
CA SER A 124 -25.76 -19.62 15.48
C SER A 124 -25.49 -18.22 14.91
N CYS A 125 -26.32 -17.23 15.25
CA CYS A 125 -26.15 -15.83 14.81
C CYS A 125 -24.77 -15.28 15.17
N LEU A 126 -24.28 -15.53 16.39
CA LEU A 126 -22.94 -15.13 16.83
C LEU A 126 -21.83 -15.78 16.00
N TRP A 127 -22.00 -17.06 15.63
CA TRP A 127 -21.05 -17.75 14.77
C TRP A 127 -20.99 -17.10 13.38
N LYS A 128 -22.14 -16.71 12.82
CA LYS A 128 -22.20 -16.04 11.51
C LYS A 128 -21.50 -14.69 11.55
N LEU A 129 -21.79 -13.89 12.57
CA LEU A 129 -21.17 -12.58 12.78
C LEU A 129 -19.65 -12.71 12.94
N GLN A 130 -19.20 -13.61 13.81
CA GLN A 130 -17.79 -13.89 14.02
C GLN A 130 -17.12 -14.45 12.75
N ALA A 131 -17.81 -15.28 11.97
CA ALA A 131 -17.30 -15.82 10.71
C ALA A 131 -17.14 -14.73 9.64
N PHE A 132 -18.05 -13.76 9.59
CA PHE A 132 -18.02 -12.64 8.65
C PHE A 132 -16.87 -11.68 8.97
N PHE A 133 -16.77 -11.15 10.19
CA PHE A 133 -15.73 -10.18 10.54
C PHE A 133 -14.31 -10.76 10.61
N ASN A 134 -14.17 -12.08 10.85
CA ASN A 134 -12.86 -12.71 10.80
C ASN A 134 -12.39 -13.04 9.38
N ALA A 135 -13.23 -12.88 8.35
CA ALA A 135 -12.82 -13.14 6.97
C ALA A 135 -11.81 -12.06 6.50
N PRO A 136 -10.64 -12.44 5.96
CA PRO A 136 -9.62 -11.47 5.52
C PRO A 136 -10.13 -10.46 4.51
N ILE A 137 -10.98 -10.88 3.57
CA ILE A 137 -11.61 -9.99 2.59
C ILE A 137 -12.45 -8.88 3.24
N VAL A 138 -13.20 -9.20 4.30
CA VAL A 138 -14.04 -8.24 5.02
C VAL A 138 -13.16 -7.26 5.80
N LYS A 139 -12.12 -7.76 6.48
CA LYS A 139 -11.12 -6.91 7.16
C LYS A 139 -10.47 -5.93 6.19
N PHE A 140 -10.08 -6.39 5.00
CA PHE A 140 -9.50 -5.55 3.96
C PHE A 140 -10.45 -4.43 3.53
N TYR A 141 -11.71 -4.74 3.22
CA TYR A 141 -12.65 -3.70 2.81
C TYR A 141 -12.96 -2.69 3.92
N TYR A 142 -13.11 -3.14 5.17
CA TYR A 142 -13.24 -2.21 6.29
C TYR A 142 -11.99 -1.34 6.45
N ASN A 143 -10.79 -1.90 6.27
CA ASN A 143 -9.56 -1.12 6.30
C ASN A 143 -9.55 -0.04 5.21
N VAL A 144 -9.84 -0.42 3.95
CA VAL A 144 -9.91 0.52 2.81
C VAL A 144 -10.94 1.62 3.04
N VAL A 145 -12.16 1.27 3.45
CA VAL A 145 -13.23 2.25 3.72
C VAL A 145 -12.84 3.18 4.87
N SER A 146 -12.26 2.63 5.94
CA SER A 146 -11.77 3.43 7.07
C SER A 146 -10.65 4.38 6.65
N TYR A 147 -9.74 3.93 5.77
CA TYR A 147 -8.63 4.73 5.28
C TYR A 147 -9.08 5.87 4.36
N ILE A 148 -10.07 5.62 3.49
CA ILE A 148 -10.72 6.68 2.71
C ILE A 148 -11.41 7.70 3.64
N GLY A 149 -12.06 7.22 4.70
CA GLY A 149 -12.65 8.08 5.74
C GLY A 149 -11.59 8.92 6.47
N PHE A 150 -10.43 8.34 6.77
CA PHE A 150 -9.28 9.04 7.34
C PHE A 150 -8.76 10.15 6.41
N LEU A 151 -8.57 9.86 5.12
CA LEU A 151 -8.14 10.88 4.15
C LEU A 151 -9.16 12.01 4.03
N TRP A 152 -10.46 11.68 4.04
CA TRP A 152 -11.53 12.68 4.02
C TRP A 152 -11.50 13.56 5.27
N LEU A 153 -11.35 12.97 6.46
CA LEU A 153 -11.22 13.72 7.71
C LEU A 153 -9.96 14.60 7.71
N PHE A 154 -8.83 14.08 7.24
CA PHE A 154 -7.58 14.83 7.18
C PHE A 154 -7.72 16.02 6.23
N ALA A 155 -8.27 15.80 5.03
CA ALA A 155 -8.58 16.87 4.07
C ALA A 155 -9.53 17.93 4.68
N TYR A 156 -10.57 17.49 5.40
CA TYR A 156 -11.51 18.38 6.09
C TYR A 156 -10.81 19.24 7.16
N VAL A 157 -9.98 18.64 8.02
CA VAL A 157 -9.24 19.37 9.07
C VAL A 157 -8.25 20.36 8.47
N LEU A 158 -7.55 20.00 7.38
CA LEU A 158 -6.54 20.86 6.75
C LEU A 158 -7.13 22.05 5.98
N MET A 159 -8.29 21.86 5.35
CA MET A 159 -8.94 22.89 4.52
C MET A 159 -9.93 23.77 5.30
N ILE A 160 -10.71 23.18 6.20
CA ILE A 160 -11.85 23.87 6.84
C ILE A 160 -11.56 24.20 8.30
N ASP A 161 -11.10 23.22 9.10
CA ASP A 161 -11.05 23.34 10.56
C ASP A 161 -9.63 23.51 11.12
N PHE A 162 -8.77 24.26 10.41
CA PHE A 162 -7.40 24.54 10.82
C PHE A 162 -7.33 25.83 11.66
N GLN A 163 -7.75 25.73 12.92
CA GLN A 163 -7.78 26.85 13.87
C GLN A 163 -6.46 26.97 14.66
N THR A 164 -6.25 28.10 15.34
CA THR A 164 -5.08 28.34 16.20
C THR A 164 -5.00 27.37 17.37
N TYR A 165 -6.16 26.94 17.89
CA TYR A 165 -6.27 25.91 18.91
C TYR A 165 -6.85 24.64 18.30
N PRO A 166 -6.34 23.46 18.69
CA PRO A 166 -6.80 22.19 18.14
C PRO A 166 -8.27 21.92 18.47
N SER A 167 -9.06 21.64 17.44
CA SER A 167 -10.46 21.24 17.61
C SER A 167 -10.59 19.76 17.98
N TRP A 168 -11.75 19.32 18.46
CA TRP A 168 -11.98 17.91 18.75
C TRP A 168 -11.83 16.99 17.52
N ARG A 169 -12.09 17.52 16.31
CA ARG A 169 -11.94 16.79 15.03
C ARG A 169 -10.47 16.53 14.72
N GLU A 170 -9.62 17.47 15.06
CA GLU A 170 -8.18 17.35 14.94
C GLU A 170 -7.59 16.40 16.00
N TYR A 171 -8.07 16.45 17.25
CA TYR A 171 -7.70 15.43 18.23
C TYR A 171 -8.10 14.02 17.78
N PHE A 172 -9.27 13.88 17.15
CA PHE A 172 -9.68 12.61 16.56
C PHE A 172 -8.74 12.16 15.44
N LEU A 173 -8.25 13.08 14.59
CA LEU A 173 -7.21 12.80 13.60
C LEU A 173 -5.91 12.31 14.27
N TYR A 174 -5.49 12.91 15.39
CA TYR A 174 -4.28 12.50 16.13
C TYR A 174 -4.39 11.09 16.69
N VAL A 175 -5.54 10.77 17.28
CA VAL A 175 -5.82 9.40 17.77
C VAL A 175 -5.79 8.41 16.61
N TRP A 176 -6.30 8.80 15.43
CA TRP A 176 -6.27 7.96 14.24
C TRP A 176 -4.84 7.72 13.74
N VAL A 177 -4.03 8.76 13.58
CA VAL A 177 -2.62 8.59 13.16
C VAL A 177 -1.82 7.81 14.20
N PHE A 178 -2.08 8.04 15.49
CA PHE A 178 -1.49 7.24 16.55
C PHE A 178 -1.89 5.76 16.46
N SER A 179 -3.15 5.47 16.11
CA SER A 179 -3.59 4.10 15.82
C SER A 179 -2.79 3.47 14.68
N ILE A 180 -2.53 4.19 13.59
CA ILE A 180 -1.69 3.71 12.48
C ILE A 180 -0.25 3.50 12.96
N PHE A 181 0.31 4.42 13.75
CA PHE A 181 1.64 4.26 14.35
C PHE A 181 1.74 2.99 15.20
N THR A 182 0.73 2.67 16.00
CA THR A 182 0.72 1.43 16.79
C THR A 182 0.64 0.17 15.94
N GLU A 183 -0.02 0.22 14.78
CA GLU A 183 -0.01 -0.87 13.79
C GLU A 183 1.39 -1.12 13.26
N GLU A 184 2.05 -0.06 12.77
CA GLU A 184 3.41 -0.15 12.23
C GLU A 184 4.41 -0.63 13.28
N LEU A 185 4.30 -0.10 14.50
CA LEU A 185 5.14 -0.52 15.61
C LEU A 185 4.95 -2.00 15.94
N ARG A 186 3.71 -2.50 15.92
CA ARG A 186 3.42 -3.91 16.14
C ARG A 186 3.95 -4.78 15.00
N GLN A 187 3.87 -4.34 13.74
CA GLN A 187 4.47 -5.05 12.61
C GLN A 187 6.00 -5.10 12.71
N LEU A 188 6.63 -4.00 13.11
CA LEU A 188 8.08 -3.91 13.35
C LEU A 188 8.54 -4.82 14.51
N LEU A 189 7.74 -4.93 15.57
CA LEU A 189 8.04 -5.76 16.74
C LEU A 189 7.66 -7.23 16.56
N HIS A 190 6.82 -7.56 15.59
CA HIS A 190 6.40 -8.92 15.33
C HIS A 190 7.55 -9.70 14.66
N ASP A 191 8.37 -10.37 15.47
CA ASP A 191 9.41 -11.28 15.00
C ASP A 191 8.88 -12.74 14.99
N PRO A 192 8.42 -13.26 13.84
CA PRO A 192 7.87 -14.61 13.75
C PRO A 192 8.93 -15.71 13.86
N GLU A 193 10.23 -15.39 13.86
CA GLU A 193 11.30 -16.39 13.84
C GLU A 193 12.30 -16.25 14.98
N HIS A 194 12.08 -15.33 15.94
CA HIS A 194 13.00 -15.04 17.04
C HIS A 194 14.46 -14.86 16.57
N ARG A 195 14.65 -14.29 15.37
CA ARG A 195 15.98 -14.13 14.73
C ARG A 195 16.74 -12.91 15.24
N GLY A 196 16.11 -12.13 16.13
CA GLY A 196 16.65 -10.95 16.80
C GLY A 196 16.10 -9.66 16.21
N PHE A 197 15.80 -8.69 17.08
CA PHE A 197 15.15 -7.42 16.72
C PHE A 197 15.82 -6.69 15.55
N VAL A 198 17.16 -6.66 15.52
CA VAL A 198 17.93 -5.96 14.48
C VAL A 198 17.66 -6.54 13.09
N LYS A 199 17.64 -7.87 12.93
CA LYS A 199 17.39 -8.50 11.62
C LYS A 199 15.97 -8.26 11.14
N SER A 200 15.00 -8.27 12.05
CA SER A 200 13.61 -7.96 11.76
C SER A 200 13.43 -6.50 11.33
N ALA A 201 14.05 -5.56 12.06
CA ALA A 201 14.03 -4.14 11.73
C ALA A 201 14.70 -3.84 10.37
N VAL A 202 15.85 -4.46 10.08
CA VAL A 202 16.49 -4.32 8.77
C VAL A 202 15.58 -4.84 7.66
N GLN A 203 14.95 -6.01 7.84
CA GLN A 203 14.02 -6.54 6.86
C GLN A 203 12.80 -5.62 6.66
N TYR A 204 12.26 -5.03 7.72
CA TYR A 204 11.16 -4.07 7.63
C TYR A 204 11.57 -2.80 6.85
N ILE A 205 12.71 -2.19 7.18
CA ILE A 205 13.21 -0.95 6.55
C ILE A 205 13.59 -1.16 5.08
N THR A 206 13.91 -2.39 4.65
CA THR A 206 14.21 -2.67 3.24
C THR A 206 13.00 -2.66 2.32
N ASP A 207 11.76 -2.77 2.84
CA ASP A 207 10.57 -2.66 1.99
C ASP A 207 10.27 -1.19 1.68
N PHE A 208 10.03 -0.91 0.40
CA PHE A 208 9.73 0.43 -0.10
C PHE A 208 8.44 0.99 0.51
N TRP A 209 7.42 0.16 0.71
CA TRP A 209 6.16 0.63 1.28
C TRP A 209 6.30 1.00 2.75
N ASN A 210 7.08 0.21 3.49
CA ASN A 210 7.41 0.52 4.88
C ASN A 210 8.27 1.81 5.00
N GLN A 211 9.13 2.08 4.02
CA GLN A 211 9.85 3.36 3.94
C GLN A 211 8.90 4.53 3.72
N VAL A 212 7.90 4.39 2.84
CA VAL A 212 6.86 5.42 2.62
C VAL A 212 6.03 5.64 3.89
N ASP A 213 5.65 4.56 4.59
CA ASP A 213 4.88 4.65 5.82
C ASP A 213 5.68 5.28 6.97
N SER A 214 6.96 4.94 7.08
CA SER A 214 7.90 5.56 8.03
C SER A 214 8.12 7.05 7.73
N LEU A 215 8.21 7.42 6.44
CA LEU A 215 8.33 8.80 6.01
C LEU A 215 7.07 9.61 6.32
N ALA A 216 5.87 9.05 6.07
CA ALA A 216 4.60 9.68 6.42
C ALA A 216 4.49 9.93 7.94
N LEU A 217 4.72 8.91 8.76
CA LEU A 217 4.67 9.07 10.22
C LEU A 217 5.73 10.06 10.74
N GLY A 218 6.92 10.09 10.13
CA GLY A 218 7.96 11.05 10.46
C GLY A 218 7.58 12.49 10.12
N LEU A 219 7.06 12.75 8.91
CA LEU A 219 6.62 14.08 8.49
C LEU A 219 5.40 14.55 9.29
N PHE A 220 4.47 13.65 9.60
CA PHE A 220 3.35 13.96 10.49
C PHE A 220 3.83 14.38 11.88
N ALA A 221 4.82 13.68 12.45
CA ALA A 221 5.38 14.05 13.75
C ALA A 221 6.05 15.44 13.71
N VAL A 222 6.82 15.76 12.66
CA VAL A 222 7.39 17.10 12.47
C VAL A 222 6.28 18.15 12.33
N GLY A 223 5.27 17.89 11.51
CA GLY A 223 4.12 18.77 11.33
C GLY A 223 3.37 19.03 12.64
N LEU A 224 3.18 18.00 13.46
CA LEU A 224 2.56 18.09 14.77
C LEU A 224 3.41 18.89 15.77
N ILE A 225 4.73 18.68 15.80
CA ILE A 225 5.65 19.44 16.65
C ILE A 225 5.59 20.93 16.27
N CYS A 226 5.72 21.25 14.97
CA CYS A 226 5.63 22.63 14.48
C CYS A 226 4.27 23.27 14.79
N ARG A 227 3.21 22.47 14.87
CA ARG A 227 1.86 22.93 15.21
C ARG A 227 1.67 23.19 16.71
N LEU A 228 2.30 22.39 17.58
CA LEU A 228 2.11 22.47 19.04
C LEU A 228 3.10 23.41 19.75
N VAL A 229 4.29 23.64 19.19
CA VAL A 229 5.39 24.34 19.90
C VAL A 229 5.18 25.86 19.97
N ARG A 230 4.74 26.51 18.89
CA ARG A 230 4.63 27.99 18.86
C ARG A 230 3.52 28.45 17.90
N THR A 231 2.83 29.53 18.25
CA THR A 231 1.80 30.15 17.40
C THR A 231 2.35 30.64 16.06
N ASP A 232 3.62 31.05 16.04
CA ASP A 232 4.28 31.59 14.85
C ASP A 232 4.62 30.50 13.82
N THR A 233 4.76 29.24 14.26
CA THR A 233 5.11 28.10 13.39
C THR A 233 3.89 27.34 12.87
N VAL A 234 2.67 27.81 13.17
CA VAL A 234 1.41 27.16 12.75
C VAL A 234 1.28 27.07 11.22
N TYR A 235 1.72 28.10 10.49
CA TYR A 235 1.74 28.08 9.02
C TYR A 235 2.70 27.00 8.49
N LEU A 236 3.89 26.90 9.06
CA LEU A 236 4.88 25.90 8.69
C LEU A 236 4.40 24.48 9.03
N GLY A 237 3.72 24.30 10.16
CA GLY A 237 3.02 23.05 10.50
C GLY A 237 1.95 22.68 9.45
N ARG A 238 1.18 23.66 8.96
CA ARG A 238 0.20 23.46 7.88
C ARG A 238 0.86 23.00 6.58
N VAL A 239 2.00 23.58 6.21
CA VAL A 239 2.76 23.18 5.02
C VAL A 239 3.22 21.73 5.14
N PHE A 240 3.84 21.34 6.26
CA PHE A 240 4.26 19.96 6.48
C PHE A 240 3.09 18.97 6.45
N LEU A 241 1.98 19.29 7.12
CA LEU A 241 0.77 18.44 7.11
C LEU A 241 0.14 18.33 5.71
N SER A 242 0.26 19.36 4.86
CA SER A 242 -0.23 19.31 3.48
C SER A 242 0.61 18.39 2.58
N LEU A 243 1.93 18.40 2.75
CA LEU A 243 2.83 17.48 2.06
C LEU A 243 2.64 16.05 2.56
N ASP A 244 2.46 15.89 3.87
CA ASP A 244 2.18 14.61 4.51
C ASP A 244 0.87 13.98 4.01
N TYR A 245 -0.19 14.79 3.83
CA TYR A 245 -1.44 14.32 3.21
C TYR A 245 -1.21 13.70 1.81
N MET A 246 -0.31 14.27 1.00
CA MET A 246 0.03 13.68 -0.31
C MET A 246 0.67 12.30 -0.18
N ILE A 247 1.52 12.10 0.83
CA ILE A 247 2.17 10.81 1.06
C ILE A 247 1.15 9.77 1.55
N PHE A 248 0.24 10.14 2.46
CA PHE A 248 -0.89 9.29 2.82
C PHE A 248 -1.80 8.97 1.62
N CYS A 249 -1.94 9.87 0.64
CA CYS A 249 -2.64 9.56 -0.61
C CYS A 249 -1.88 8.53 -1.47
N ILE A 250 -0.55 8.64 -1.57
CA ILE A 250 0.28 7.64 -2.27
C ILE A 250 0.13 6.26 -1.62
N ARG A 251 0.05 6.18 -0.29
CA ARG A 251 -0.21 4.93 0.44
C ARG A 251 -1.54 4.27 0.07
N LEU A 252 -2.58 5.03 -0.32
CA LEU A 252 -3.83 4.45 -0.83
C LEU A 252 -3.59 3.57 -2.07
N MET A 253 -2.64 3.95 -2.94
CA MET A 253 -2.26 3.17 -4.11
C MET A 253 -1.80 1.77 -3.72
N TYR A 254 -1.05 1.62 -2.62
CA TYR A 254 -0.62 0.31 -2.12
C TYR A 254 -1.81 -0.60 -1.80
N MET A 255 -2.85 -0.06 -1.14
CA MET A 255 -4.05 -0.83 -0.82
C MET A 255 -4.82 -1.29 -2.08
N PHE A 256 -4.69 -0.60 -3.21
CA PHE A 256 -5.29 -1.07 -4.46
C PHE A 256 -4.47 -2.13 -5.20
N THR A 257 -3.24 -2.45 -4.73
CA THR A 257 -2.42 -3.51 -5.33
C THR A 257 -3.04 -4.91 -5.20
N VAL A 258 -3.96 -5.08 -4.25
CA VAL A 258 -4.72 -6.33 -4.04
C VAL A 258 -5.61 -6.65 -5.23
N ASN A 259 -6.11 -5.62 -5.93
CA ASN A 259 -7.04 -5.82 -7.01
C ASN A 259 -6.34 -6.49 -8.21
N ARG A 260 -7.01 -7.48 -8.82
CA ARG A 260 -6.49 -8.22 -9.97
C ARG A 260 -6.24 -7.33 -11.19
N VAL A 261 -6.99 -6.23 -11.33
CA VAL A 261 -6.87 -5.32 -12.47
C VAL A 261 -5.85 -4.21 -12.22
N LEU A 262 -5.86 -3.60 -11.03
CA LEU A 262 -4.98 -2.47 -10.70
C LEU A 262 -3.61 -2.90 -10.19
N GLY A 263 -3.52 -4.04 -9.50
CA GLY A 263 -2.28 -4.54 -8.89
C GLY A 263 -1.12 -4.71 -9.87
N PRO A 264 -1.30 -5.47 -10.96
CA PRO A 264 -0.28 -5.59 -12.01
C PRO A 264 0.20 -4.23 -12.52
N LYS A 265 -0.72 -3.30 -12.78
CA LYS A 265 -0.40 -1.96 -13.30
C LYS A 265 0.43 -1.13 -12.32
N ILE A 266 0.10 -1.17 -11.02
CA ILE A 266 0.87 -0.47 -9.98
C ILE A 266 2.28 -1.07 -9.82
N ILE A 267 2.41 -2.39 -9.91
CA ILE A 267 3.72 -3.07 -9.86
C ILE A 267 4.59 -2.64 -11.05
N ILE A 268 4.01 -2.51 -12.25
CA ILE A 268 4.71 -2.00 -13.44
C ILE A 268 5.16 -0.56 -13.21
N LEU A 269 4.27 0.32 -12.75
CA LEU A 269 4.61 1.73 -12.46
C LEU A 269 5.80 1.84 -11.50
N ARG A 270 5.83 1.05 -10.42
CA ARG A 270 6.96 1.02 -9.47
C ARG A 270 8.29 0.66 -10.14
N ARG A 271 8.29 -0.21 -11.16
CA ARG A 271 9.51 -0.60 -11.88
C ARG A 271 9.97 0.51 -12.83
N MET A 272 9.03 1.17 -13.50
CA MET A 272 9.30 2.27 -14.43
C MET A 272 9.90 3.52 -13.77
N VAL A 273 9.67 3.72 -12.47
CA VAL A 273 10.27 4.86 -11.72
C VAL A 273 11.80 4.85 -11.80
N LYS A 274 12.45 3.69 -11.90
CA LYS A 274 13.91 3.63 -12.07
C LYS A 274 14.36 4.18 -13.42
N ASP A 275 13.63 3.85 -14.48
CA ASP A 275 13.90 4.35 -15.84
C ASP A 275 13.62 5.86 -15.92
N LEU A 276 12.55 6.31 -15.24
CA LEU A 276 12.22 7.73 -15.11
C LEU A 276 13.36 8.52 -14.46
N PHE A 277 14.00 8.00 -13.42
CA PHE A 277 15.09 8.71 -12.74
C PHE A 277 16.28 8.98 -13.67
N PHE A 278 16.70 7.98 -14.44
CA PHE A 278 17.78 8.15 -15.43
C PHE A 278 17.41 9.16 -16.51
N PHE A 279 16.16 9.14 -16.97
CA PHE A 279 15.68 10.10 -17.96
C PHE A 279 15.60 11.53 -17.40
N LEU A 280 15.06 11.71 -16.19
CA LEU A 280 14.98 13.02 -15.53
C LEU A 280 16.35 13.66 -15.39
N PHE A 281 17.40 12.87 -15.17
CA PHE A 281 18.78 13.36 -15.17
C PHE A 281 19.22 13.93 -16.53
N LEU A 282 18.94 13.23 -17.63
CA LEU A 282 19.24 13.72 -18.98
C LEU A 282 18.44 14.98 -19.32
N LEU A 283 17.15 15.01 -18.96
CA LEU A 283 16.29 16.17 -19.16
C LEU A 283 16.78 17.38 -18.34
N ALA A 284 17.21 17.17 -17.08
CA ALA A 284 17.71 18.23 -16.22
C ALA A 284 18.97 18.90 -16.79
N ILE A 285 19.90 18.13 -17.38
CA ILE A 285 21.08 18.67 -18.07
C ILE A 285 20.66 19.61 -19.20
N TRP A 286 19.67 19.20 -19.99
CA TRP A 286 19.17 19.99 -21.12
C TRP A 286 18.47 21.29 -20.65
N ILE A 287 17.60 21.18 -19.65
CA ILE A 287 16.88 22.31 -19.05
C ILE A 287 17.87 23.36 -18.51
N VAL A 288 18.85 22.94 -17.71
CA VAL A 288 19.83 23.86 -17.11
C VAL A 288 20.69 24.52 -18.19
N SER A 289 21.10 23.76 -19.22
CA SER A 289 21.92 24.30 -20.32
C SER A 289 21.20 25.41 -21.08
N TYR A 290 19.93 25.19 -21.43
CA TYR A 290 19.10 26.20 -22.09
C TYR A 290 18.80 27.39 -21.16
N GLY A 291 18.44 27.13 -19.90
CA GLY A 291 18.13 28.18 -18.93
C GLY A 291 19.29 29.13 -18.65
N VAL A 292 20.51 28.60 -18.48
CA VAL A 292 21.71 29.42 -18.30
C VAL A 292 21.99 30.25 -19.56
N ALA A 293 21.88 29.65 -20.75
CA ALA A 293 22.08 30.38 -22.00
C ALA A 293 21.05 31.49 -22.22
N LYS A 294 19.75 31.20 -21.99
CA LYS A 294 18.66 32.18 -22.07
C LYS A 294 18.92 33.36 -21.11
N GLN A 295 19.20 33.06 -19.84
CA GLN A 295 19.42 34.09 -18.81
C GLN A 295 20.64 34.97 -19.13
N ALA A 296 21.73 34.37 -19.59
CA ALA A 296 22.96 35.11 -19.92
C ALA A 296 22.80 36.02 -21.15
N ILE A 297 21.93 35.66 -22.10
CA ILE A 297 21.67 36.47 -23.30
C ILE A 297 20.72 37.63 -22.98
N LEU A 298 19.66 37.39 -22.22
CA LEU A 298 18.56 38.36 -22.09
C LEU A 298 18.74 39.38 -20.96
N THR A 299 19.41 39.01 -19.87
CA THR A 299 19.45 39.81 -18.64
C THR A 299 20.89 40.14 -18.25
N THR A 300 21.17 41.41 -17.92
CA THR A 300 22.46 41.79 -17.34
C THR A 300 22.57 41.28 -15.91
N ASN A 301 23.82 41.05 -15.43
CA ASN A 301 24.18 40.61 -14.08
C ASN A 301 23.07 40.79 -13.02
N GLU A 302 22.51 39.66 -12.56
CA GLU A 302 21.50 39.58 -11.52
C GLU A 302 22.16 39.03 -10.26
N GLU A 303 21.98 39.69 -9.12
CA GLU A 303 22.57 39.26 -7.83
C GLU A 303 21.58 38.44 -6.99
N ARG A 304 20.28 38.53 -7.31
CA ARG A 304 19.20 37.87 -6.57
C ARG A 304 19.12 36.38 -6.93
N TRP A 305 19.61 35.52 -6.06
CA TRP A 305 19.62 34.07 -6.25
C TRP A 305 18.24 33.46 -6.55
N ASP A 306 17.18 33.93 -5.89
CA ASP A 306 15.83 33.41 -6.09
C ASP A 306 15.34 33.62 -7.54
N TRP A 307 15.64 34.78 -8.12
CA TRP A 307 15.31 35.10 -9.51
C TRP A 307 16.17 34.33 -10.50
N ILE A 308 17.46 34.13 -10.21
CA ILE A 308 18.35 33.31 -11.04
C ILE A 308 17.83 31.87 -11.11
N LEU A 309 17.50 31.26 -9.96
CA LEU A 309 16.97 29.89 -9.91
C LEU A 309 15.63 29.77 -10.64
N ARG A 310 14.74 30.75 -10.46
CA ARG A 310 13.46 30.80 -11.18
C ARG A 310 13.68 30.86 -12.70
N ASN A 311 14.52 31.76 -13.18
CA ASN A 311 14.70 31.96 -14.62
C ASN A 311 15.51 30.84 -15.30
N VAL A 312 16.46 30.22 -14.58
CA VAL A 312 17.34 29.17 -15.14
C VAL A 312 16.70 27.79 -15.08
N ILE A 313 15.88 27.50 -14.05
CA ILE A 313 15.33 26.15 -13.84
C ILE A 313 13.83 26.14 -14.05
N TYR A 314 13.11 26.99 -13.30
CA TYR A 314 11.65 26.93 -13.24
C TYR A 314 10.98 27.36 -14.56
N ASP A 315 11.40 28.48 -15.12
CA ASP A 315 10.80 29.01 -16.35
C ASP A 315 11.05 28.07 -17.56
N PRO A 316 12.29 27.59 -17.84
CA PRO A 316 12.55 26.56 -18.85
C PRO A 316 11.75 25.26 -18.66
N TYR A 317 11.58 24.82 -17.41
CA TYR A 317 10.78 23.64 -17.09
C TYR A 317 9.30 23.86 -17.45
N LEU A 318 8.73 25.03 -17.18
CA LEU A 318 7.36 25.36 -17.59
C LEU A 318 7.23 25.44 -19.12
N THR A 319 8.24 25.97 -19.81
CA THR A 319 8.29 26.01 -21.27
C THR A 319 8.23 24.62 -21.90
N LEU A 320 8.73 23.58 -21.24
CA LEU A 320 8.59 22.19 -21.68
C LEU A 320 7.11 21.78 -21.83
N PHE A 321 6.26 22.23 -20.89
CA PHE A 321 4.82 21.92 -20.84
C PHE A 321 3.95 22.90 -21.65
N GLY A 322 4.57 23.81 -22.41
CA GLY A 322 3.88 24.72 -23.32
C GLY A 322 3.59 26.11 -22.77
N GLU A 323 4.07 26.45 -21.57
CA GLU A 323 4.02 27.83 -21.06
C GLU A 323 5.23 28.61 -21.60
N ILE A 324 5.02 29.26 -22.75
CA ILE A 324 6.05 30.04 -23.44
C ILE A 324 6.09 31.43 -22.82
N PRO A 325 7.25 31.88 -22.31
CA PRO A 325 7.35 33.19 -21.68
C PRO A 325 7.36 34.27 -22.78
N LEU A 326 6.51 35.29 -22.59
CA LEU A 326 6.23 36.34 -23.58
C LEU A 326 7.27 37.48 -23.58
N ASP A 327 8.19 37.46 -22.62
CA ASP A 327 9.29 38.41 -22.45
C ASP A 327 10.42 38.24 -23.48
N ILE A 328 10.32 37.23 -24.35
CA ILE A 328 11.31 36.93 -25.39
C ILE A 328 11.06 37.73 -26.69
N ASP A 329 9.84 38.23 -26.89
CA ASP A 329 9.39 38.88 -28.13
C ASP A 329 9.14 40.38 -27.89
N SER A 330 9.75 41.27 -28.71
CA SER A 330 9.60 42.72 -28.53
C SER A 330 8.16 43.21 -28.72
N LEU A 331 7.36 42.48 -29.50
CA LEU A 331 5.96 42.81 -29.76
C LEU A 331 5.08 42.68 -28.50
N ASN A 332 5.48 41.83 -27.56
CA ASN A 332 4.74 41.56 -26.31
C ASN A 332 5.45 42.09 -25.06
N PHE A 333 6.55 42.82 -25.25
CA PHE A 333 7.32 43.40 -24.15
C PHE A 333 6.55 44.58 -23.52
N ASP A 334 6.18 44.42 -22.25
CA ASP A 334 5.48 45.44 -21.45
C ASP A 334 6.44 46.00 -20.39
N PRO A 335 6.97 47.23 -20.57
CA PRO A 335 7.94 47.82 -19.65
C PRO A 335 7.36 48.08 -18.25
N ALA A 336 6.02 48.06 -18.08
CA ALA A 336 5.39 48.23 -16.78
C ALA A 336 5.49 46.99 -15.86
N LYS A 337 5.95 45.85 -16.39
CA LYS A 337 6.03 44.57 -15.64
C LYS A 337 7.44 44.18 -15.22
N CYS A 338 8.44 45.04 -15.43
CA CYS A 338 9.82 44.75 -15.09
C CYS A 338 10.52 45.95 -14.42
N SER A 339 11.61 45.68 -13.71
CA SER A 339 12.47 46.69 -13.08
C SER A 339 13.84 46.74 -13.76
N GLU A 340 14.29 47.90 -14.22
CA GLU A 340 15.56 48.03 -14.96
C GLU A 340 16.78 47.59 -14.14
N ASN A 341 16.86 48.03 -12.88
CA ASN A 341 17.96 47.67 -11.96
C ASN A 341 17.60 46.55 -10.97
N GLY A 342 16.41 45.94 -11.10
CA GLY A 342 15.94 44.94 -10.14
C GLY A 342 15.70 45.52 -8.73
N THR A 343 15.42 46.82 -8.63
CA THR A 343 15.17 47.52 -7.36
C THR A 343 13.88 47.07 -6.69
N ASP A 344 12.90 46.61 -7.48
CA ASP A 344 11.65 46.08 -6.96
C ASP A 344 11.75 44.56 -6.74
N PRO A 345 11.54 44.06 -5.51
CA PRO A 345 11.67 42.63 -5.20
C PRO A 345 10.55 41.78 -5.82
N ALA A 346 9.40 42.39 -6.13
CA ALA A 346 8.24 41.70 -6.69
C ALA A 346 8.27 41.57 -8.23
N MET A 347 9.20 42.25 -8.91
CA MET A 347 9.26 42.28 -10.37
C MET A 347 10.55 41.65 -10.92
N PRO A 348 10.46 40.97 -12.08
CA PRO A 348 11.64 40.49 -12.78
C PRO A 348 12.48 41.68 -13.25
N LYS A 349 13.77 41.44 -13.43
CA LYS A 349 14.65 42.42 -14.04
C LYS A 349 14.35 42.53 -15.53
N CYS A 350 14.32 43.75 -16.07
CA CYS A 350 14.06 43.95 -17.48
C CYS A 350 15.15 43.30 -18.34
N VAL A 351 14.74 42.81 -19.50
CA VAL A 351 15.67 42.46 -20.58
C VAL A 351 16.43 43.71 -21.01
N VAL A 352 17.65 43.53 -21.51
CA VAL A 352 18.49 44.66 -21.94
C VAL A 352 17.84 45.38 -23.13
N ASN A 353 17.45 46.64 -22.93
CA ASN A 353 16.71 47.44 -23.90
C ASN A 353 17.30 48.86 -24.07
N ASP A 354 17.04 49.49 -25.22
CA ASP A 354 17.42 50.88 -25.53
C ASP A 354 16.16 51.77 -25.55
N GLY A 355 15.40 51.76 -24.45
CA GLY A 355 14.18 52.57 -24.24
C GLY A 355 12.89 52.00 -24.84
N THR A 356 12.91 51.35 -26.00
CA THR A 356 11.70 50.70 -26.59
C THR A 356 11.96 49.36 -27.26
N ASN A 357 13.19 49.10 -27.72
CA ASN A 357 13.57 47.86 -28.40
C ASN A 357 14.60 47.08 -27.57
N VAL A 358 14.52 45.76 -27.60
CA VAL A 358 15.55 44.87 -27.04
C VAL A 358 16.85 45.01 -27.83
N LEU A 359 17.99 45.10 -27.13
CA LEU A 359 19.31 45.27 -27.75
C LEU A 359 19.77 44.02 -28.51
N PHE A 360 19.23 42.86 -28.15
CA PHE A 360 19.68 41.57 -28.67
C PHE A 360 18.82 41.07 -29.83
N PRO A 361 19.42 40.36 -30.79
CA PRO A 361 18.67 39.78 -31.90
C PRO A 361 17.65 38.75 -31.41
N GLU A 362 16.37 39.12 -31.43
CA GLU A 362 15.23 38.25 -31.07
C GLU A 362 15.21 36.94 -31.87
N TRP A 363 15.69 36.98 -33.13
CA TRP A 363 15.80 35.79 -33.94
C TRP A 363 16.69 34.71 -33.30
N LEU A 364 17.71 35.10 -32.54
CA LEU A 364 18.61 34.14 -31.88
C LEU A 364 17.89 33.43 -30.73
N THR A 365 17.17 34.17 -29.89
CA THR A 365 16.44 33.60 -28.74
C THR A 365 15.25 32.76 -29.19
N ILE A 366 14.56 33.17 -30.26
CA ILE A 366 13.51 32.37 -30.91
C ILE A 366 14.10 31.08 -31.49
N ILE A 367 15.23 31.13 -32.21
CA ILE A 367 15.89 29.93 -32.73
C ILE A 367 16.33 29.00 -31.58
N LEU A 368 16.92 29.56 -30.52
CA LEU A 368 17.36 28.78 -29.36
C LEU A 368 16.18 28.09 -28.67
N MET A 369 15.05 28.79 -28.51
CA MET A 369 13.81 28.23 -27.98
C MET A 369 13.25 27.13 -28.88
N CYS A 370 13.22 27.34 -30.20
CA CYS A 370 12.80 26.34 -31.16
C CYS A 370 13.66 25.07 -31.11
N LEU A 371 14.99 25.22 -31.03
CA LEU A 371 15.92 24.10 -30.86
C LEU A 371 15.72 23.38 -29.52
N TYR A 372 15.51 24.13 -28.44
CA TYR A 372 15.21 23.58 -27.12
C TYR A 372 13.94 22.73 -27.15
N LEU A 373 12.83 23.28 -27.68
CA LEU A 373 11.55 22.59 -27.78
C LEU A 373 11.62 21.38 -28.72
N LEU A 374 12.34 21.48 -29.84
CA LEU A 374 12.55 20.36 -30.75
C LEU A 374 13.26 19.21 -30.03
N MET A 375 14.39 19.49 -29.38
CA MET A 375 15.16 18.46 -28.68
C MET A 375 14.40 17.90 -27.47
N ALA A 376 13.76 18.74 -26.68
CA ALA A 376 13.07 18.30 -25.47
C ALA A 376 11.77 17.55 -25.80
N ASN A 377 10.88 18.14 -26.61
CA ASN A 377 9.56 17.58 -26.86
C ASN A 377 9.53 16.54 -27.97
N VAL A 378 10.30 16.72 -29.05
CA VAL A 378 10.30 15.76 -30.17
C VAL A 378 11.28 14.63 -29.94
N LEU A 379 12.46 14.88 -29.35
CA LEU A 379 13.46 13.83 -29.15
C LEU A 379 13.37 13.20 -27.75
N LEU A 380 13.54 13.98 -26.67
CA LEU A 380 13.64 13.42 -25.32
C LEU A 380 12.31 12.84 -24.82
N LEU A 381 11.20 13.58 -24.86
CA LEU A 381 9.91 13.07 -24.37
C LEU A 381 9.43 11.84 -25.16
N ASN A 382 9.61 11.81 -26.48
CA ASN A 382 9.27 10.64 -27.29
C ASN A 382 10.17 9.43 -26.99
N LEU A 383 11.44 9.65 -26.68
CA LEU A 383 12.33 8.59 -26.21
C LEU A 383 11.86 8.04 -24.85
N LEU A 384 11.43 8.89 -23.91
CA LEU A 384 10.86 8.44 -22.64
C LEU A 384 9.62 7.56 -22.85
N ILE A 385 8.71 8.00 -23.74
CA ILE A 385 7.52 7.22 -24.10
C ILE A 385 7.92 5.86 -24.69
N ALA A 386 8.94 5.82 -25.56
CA ALA A 386 9.45 4.58 -26.14
C ALA A 386 10.04 3.63 -25.09
N ILE A 387 10.82 4.15 -24.15
CA ILE A 387 11.39 3.36 -23.03
C ILE A 387 10.27 2.84 -22.13
N PHE A 388 9.28 3.66 -21.80
CA PHE A 388 8.12 3.22 -21.03
C PHE A 388 7.29 2.17 -21.77
N SER A 389 7.11 2.30 -23.07
CA SER A 389 6.41 1.28 -23.87
C SER A 389 7.16 -0.05 -23.89
N TYR A 390 8.49 -0.01 -24.08
CA TYR A 390 9.34 -1.20 -24.06
C TYR A 390 9.32 -1.90 -22.70
N THR A 391 9.53 -1.15 -21.62
CA THR A 391 9.52 -1.68 -20.25
C THR A 391 8.13 -2.14 -19.82
N PHE A 392 7.05 -1.47 -20.27
CA PHE A 392 5.68 -1.93 -20.09
C PHE A 392 5.49 -3.32 -20.68
N ALA A 393 5.84 -3.50 -21.95
CA ALA A 393 5.65 -4.76 -22.66
C ALA A 393 6.52 -5.90 -22.08
N ASP A 394 7.77 -5.62 -21.72
CA ASP A 394 8.66 -6.61 -21.12
C ASP A 394 8.16 -7.06 -19.74
N VAL A 395 7.75 -6.10 -18.91
CA VAL A 395 7.28 -6.39 -17.55
C VAL A 395 5.91 -7.06 -17.58
N GLU A 396 4.99 -6.66 -18.46
CA GLU A 396 3.62 -7.20 -18.56
C GLU A 396 3.60 -8.73 -18.70
N ASN A 397 4.48 -9.31 -19.54
CA ASN A 397 4.57 -10.75 -19.79
C ASN A 397 4.81 -11.59 -18.52
N ASN A 398 5.49 -11.03 -17.52
CA ASN A 398 5.79 -11.68 -16.25
C ASN A 398 4.92 -11.17 -15.09
N THR A 399 4.12 -10.12 -15.29
CA THR A 399 3.45 -9.40 -14.19
C THR A 399 2.36 -10.24 -13.53
N ASP A 400 1.63 -11.07 -14.28
CA ASP A 400 0.59 -11.93 -13.69
C ASP A 400 1.16 -12.93 -12.67
N GLN A 401 2.31 -13.55 -12.98
CA GLN A 401 2.98 -14.46 -12.04
C GLN A 401 3.50 -13.72 -10.81
N VAL A 402 4.07 -12.53 -11.02
CA VAL A 402 4.58 -11.67 -9.96
C VAL A 402 3.45 -11.18 -9.05
N TRP A 403 2.33 -10.74 -9.62
CA TRP A 403 1.14 -10.33 -8.86
C TRP A 403 0.58 -11.50 -8.04
N LYS A 404 0.47 -12.69 -8.63
CA LYS A 404 0.05 -13.91 -7.93
C LYS A 404 0.95 -14.27 -6.73
N PHE A 405 2.25 -13.97 -6.83
CA PHE A 405 3.20 -14.11 -5.73
C PHE A 405 2.97 -13.04 -4.64
N TYR A 406 2.91 -11.75 -5.00
CA TYR A 406 2.66 -10.67 -4.03
C TYR A 406 1.31 -10.80 -3.31
N ARG A 407 0.29 -11.28 -4.02
CA ARG A 407 -1.03 -11.60 -3.47
C ARG A 407 -0.94 -12.52 -2.26
N PHE A 408 -0.03 -13.50 -2.26
CA PHE A 408 0.14 -14.40 -1.10
C PHE A 408 0.61 -13.66 0.15
N GLY A 409 1.64 -12.81 0.02
CA GLY A 409 2.18 -12.06 1.16
C GLY A 409 1.11 -11.21 1.83
N LEU A 410 0.33 -10.51 1.01
CA LEU A 410 -0.78 -9.68 1.45
C LEU A 410 -1.93 -10.49 2.08
N ILE A 411 -2.33 -11.63 1.49
CA ILE A 411 -3.37 -12.49 2.09
C ILE A 411 -2.93 -12.97 3.46
N LYS A 412 -1.67 -13.38 3.60
CA LYS A 412 -1.09 -13.81 4.87
C LYS A 412 -1.16 -12.69 5.90
N GLU A 413 -0.75 -11.49 5.51
CA GLU A 413 -0.78 -10.30 6.35
C GLU A 413 -2.19 -10.01 6.89
N TYR A 414 -3.21 -9.89 6.02
CA TYR A 414 -4.59 -9.62 6.45
C TYR A 414 -5.25 -10.77 7.22
N ASN A 415 -4.77 -12.00 7.05
CA ASN A 415 -5.22 -13.13 7.85
C ASN A 415 -4.70 -13.05 9.30
N GLU A 416 -3.48 -12.55 9.50
CA GLU A 416 -2.85 -12.35 10.81
C GLU A 416 -3.32 -11.04 11.49
N HIS A 417 -3.83 -10.07 10.73
CA HIS A 417 -4.36 -8.81 11.27
C HIS A 417 -5.61 -9.00 12.15
N PRO A 418 -5.78 -8.21 13.22
CA PRO A 418 -7.01 -8.19 14.01
C PRO A 418 -8.19 -7.70 13.15
N ALA A 419 -9.42 -8.03 13.57
CA ALA A 419 -10.62 -7.75 12.79
C ALA A 419 -11.08 -6.28 12.85
N ALA A 420 -10.62 -5.50 13.84
CA ALA A 420 -11.04 -4.12 14.02
C ALA A 420 -10.27 -3.19 13.07
N PRO A 421 -10.94 -2.35 12.27
CA PRO A 421 -10.26 -1.32 11.48
C PRO A 421 -9.72 -0.20 12.40
N PRO A 422 -8.67 0.54 11.99
CA PRO A 422 -8.31 1.81 12.62
C PRO A 422 -9.52 2.76 12.60
N PRO A 423 -9.90 3.46 13.69
CA PRO A 423 -9.20 3.68 14.96
C PRO A 423 -9.52 2.68 16.10
N PHE A 424 -10.48 1.78 15.92
CA PHE A 424 -10.94 0.85 16.98
C PHE A 424 -9.92 -0.24 17.33
N ILE A 425 -8.89 -0.39 16.50
CA ILE A 425 -7.79 -1.32 16.72
C ILE A 425 -6.99 -1.03 18.01
N LEU A 426 -6.97 0.23 18.47
CA LEU A 426 -6.35 0.62 19.76
C LEU A 426 -6.94 -0.17 20.93
N LEU A 427 -8.25 -0.42 20.93
CA LEU A 427 -8.91 -1.21 21.97
C LEU A 427 -8.52 -2.68 21.90
N THR A 428 -8.27 -3.20 20.69
CA THR A 428 -7.82 -4.59 20.50
C THR A 428 -6.39 -4.76 21.02
N HIS A 429 -5.50 -3.81 20.73
CA HIS A 429 -4.15 -3.80 21.28
C HIS A 429 -4.14 -3.66 22.79
N LEU A 430 -4.97 -2.77 23.34
CA LEU A 430 -5.09 -2.61 24.78
C LEU A 430 -5.56 -3.92 25.43
N TYR A 431 -6.55 -4.60 24.85
CA TYR A 431 -7.02 -5.90 25.31
C TYR A 431 -5.93 -6.98 25.23
N ASP A 432 -5.23 -7.09 24.11
CA ASP A 432 -4.17 -8.09 23.94
C ASP A 432 -2.96 -7.80 24.85
N PHE A 433 -2.61 -6.53 25.06
CA PHE A 433 -1.58 -6.11 25.98
C PHE A 433 -1.94 -6.44 27.44
N ILE A 434 -3.18 -6.16 27.85
CA ILE A 434 -3.71 -6.52 29.17
C ILE A 434 -3.70 -8.04 29.35
N LYS A 435 -4.19 -8.79 28.36
CA LYS A 435 -4.18 -10.26 28.37
C LYS A 435 -2.76 -10.80 28.48
N TYR A 436 -1.82 -10.26 27.72
CA TYR A 436 -0.41 -10.66 27.80
C TYR A 436 0.18 -10.34 29.18
N GLY A 437 -0.10 -9.18 29.74
CA GLY A 437 0.31 -8.80 31.10
C GLY A 437 -0.24 -9.75 32.17
N ILE A 438 -1.53 -10.12 32.09
CA ILE A 438 -2.18 -11.06 33.01
C ILE A 438 -1.63 -12.48 32.83
N CYS A 439 -1.46 -12.95 31.60
CA CYS A 439 -0.88 -14.28 31.34
C CYS A 439 0.58 -14.37 31.79
N ARG A 440 1.37 -13.29 31.64
CA ARG A 440 2.76 -13.24 32.13
C ARG A 440 2.83 -13.17 33.66
N TYR A 441 1.87 -12.48 34.29
CA TYR A 441 1.70 -12.49 35.74
C TYR A 441 1.31 -13.87 36.26
N GLN A 442 0.40 -14.57 35.58
CA GLN A 442 0.05 -15.97 35.90
C GLN A 442 1.22 -16.94 35.65
N ALA A 443 2.03 -16.72 34.60
CA ALA A 443 3.23 -17.52 34.33
C ALA A 443 4.35 -17.31 35.37
N HIS A 444 4.43 -16.12 35.99
CA HIS A 444 5.33 -15.87 37.12
C HIS A 444 4.75 -16.34 38.47
N GLY A 445 3.41 -16.37 38.63
CA GLY A 445 2.72 -16.84 39.83
C GLY A 445 2.55 -18.37 39.93
N HIS A 446 2.57 -19.10 38.81
CA HIS A 446 2.48 -20.56 38.78
C HIS A 446 3.81 -21.21 38.34
N LYS A 447 4.77 -21.29 39.27
CA LYS A 447 5.80 -22.36 39.26
C LYS A 447 5.33 -23.65 39.95
N VAL A 448 4.06 -23.74 40.34
CA VAL A 448 3.43 -24.98 40.83
C VAL A 448 2.05 -25.11 40.20
N LEU A 449 1.97 -25.76 39.03
CA LEU A 449 0.90 -26.67 38.59
C LEU A 449 1.04 -26.92 37.09
N SER A 450 1.75 -27.99 36.77
CA SER A 450 1.78 -28.63 35.46
C SER A 450 0.40 -29.22 35.13
N LYS A 451 -0.55 -28.43 34.61
CA LYS A 451 -1.73 -28.95 33.89
C LYS A 451 -2.52 -27.86 33.13
N CYS A 452 -1.90 -27.20 32.16
CA CYS A 452 -2.62 -26.38 31.17
C CYS A 452 -2.05 -26.50 29.74
N GLU A 453 -1.53 -27.67 29.39
CA GLU A 453 -1.34 -28.07 27.99
C GLU A 453 -2.05 -29.40 27.74
N SER A 454 -3.38 -29.35 27.66
CA SER A 454 -4.18 -30.42 27.04
C SER A 454 -5.57 -29.93 26.65
N VAL A 455 -5.63 -28.92 25.77
CA VAL A 455 -6.76 -28.75 24.85
C VAL A 455 -6.19 -28.34 23.50
N GLY A 456 -5.81 -29.33 22.68
CA GLY A 456 -5.44 -29.05 21.29
C GLY A 456 -4.39 -29.93 20.63
N THR A 457 -3.93 -31.04 21.22
CA THR A 457 -3.09 -32.03 20.52
C THR A 457 -3.57 -33.43 20.86
N PRO A 458 -3.99 -34.27 19.89
CA PRO A 458 -4.23 -35.67 20.15
C PRO A 458 -2.89 -36.35 20.42
N ASN A 459 -2.81 -37.00 21.58
CA ASN A 459 -1.68 -37.79 22.04
C ASN A 459 -1.18 -38.73 20.93
N ALA A 460 0.08 -38.56 20.55
CA ALA A 460 0.90 -39.65 20.05
C ALA A 460 1.84 -40.04 21.21
N SER A 461 1.67 -41.27 21.68
CA SER A 461 2.58 -41.94 22.60
C SER A 461 3.00 -43.27 21.94
N PRO A 462 4.16 -43.81 22.34
CA PRO A 462 5.26 -44.24 21.47
C PRO A 462 4.99 -45.42 20.53
#